data_AF-A0AAW1MCG1-F1
#
_entry.id   AF-A0AAW1MCG1-F1
#
_cell.length_a   1.000
_cell.length_b   1.000
_cell.length_c   1.000
_cell.angle_alpha   90.00
_cell.angle_beta   90.00
_cell.angle_gamma   90.00
#
_symmetry.space_group_name_H-M   'P 1'
#
loop_
_entity.id
_entity.type
_entity.pdbx_description
1 polymer ?
#
loop_
_entity_poly.entity_id
_entity_poly.type
_entity_poly.pdbx_seq_one_letter_code
_entity_poly.pdbx_strand_id
1 'polypeptide(L)'
;MSSVSVLTKIPNLLKELRICLPAVQFHEITSDKDDKLKSSEIIIADFDLLTPVLHNIPKTKWVQGTWAGVDKLTQYTKNKMGSGYLGGS
;
A
#
# COMPACT_ATOMS: atom_id res chain seq x y z
N MET A 1 -2.74 16.05 -9.98
CA MET A 1 -3.82 15.05 -9.92
C MET A 1 -3.34 13.93 -9.02
N SER A 2 -4.11 13.52 -8.02
CA SER A 2 -3.71 12.47 -7.09
C SER A 2 -3.74 11.11 -7.80
N SER A 3 -2.60 10.42 -7.84
CA SER A 3 -2.45 9.10 -8.47
C SER A 3 -2.84 8.01 -7.48
N VAL A 4 -3.77 7.14 -7.89
CA VAL A 4 -4.23 6.00 -7.09
C VAL A 4 -3.73 4.71 -7.73
N SER A 5 -2.88 3.98 -7.01
CA SER A 5 -2.44 2.65 -7.42
C SER A 5 -3.23 1.55 -6.74
N VAL A 6 -3.46 0.47 -7.47
CA VAL A 6 -4.20 -0.71 -7.03
C VAL A 6 -3.29 -1.92 -7.13
N LEU A 7 -2.97 -2.52 -5.99
CA LEU A 7 -2.10 -3.68 -5.85
C LEU A 7 -2.86 -4.80 -5.14
N THR A 8 -3.63 -5.58 -5.90
CA THR A 8 -4.54 -6.59 -5.34
C THR A 8 -4.58 -7.85 -6.21
N LYS A 9 -4.91 -8.98 -5.61
CA LYS A 9 -5.31 -10.22 -6.28
C LYS A 9 -6.83 -10.32 -6.48
N ILE A 10 -7.62 -9.38 -5.95
CA ILE A 10 -9.09 -9.41 -6.07
C ILE A 10 -9.48 -9.16 -7.53
N PRO A 11 -10.10 -10.14 -8.21
CA PRO A 11 -10.48 -9.98 -9.60
C PRO A 11 -11.54 -8.88 -9.73
N ASN A 12 -11.50 -8.15 -10.85
CA ASN A 12 -12.43 -7.07 -11.20
C ASN A 12 -12.46 -5.85 -10.28
N LEU A 13 -11.71 -5.80 -9.16
CA LEU A 13 -11.74 -4.64 -8.26
C LEU A 13 -11.42 -3.33 -8.99
N LEU A 14 -10.37 -3.33 -9.82
CA LEU A 14 -9.98 -2.16 -10.61
C LEU A 14 -11.09 -1.70 -11.57
N LYS A 15 -11.79 -2.65 -12.19
CA LYS A 15 -12.90 -2.36 -13.09
C LYS A 15 -14.04 -1.68 -12.34
N GLU A 16 -14.44 -2.25 -11.20
CA GLU A 16 -15.52 -1.69 -10.38
C GLU A 16 -15.14 -0.32 -9.81
N LEU A 17 -13.89 -0.12 -9.37
CA LEU A 17 -13.40 1.18 -8.93
C LEU A 17 -13.52 2.26 -10.01
N ARG A 18 -13.18 1.93 -11.26
CA ARG A 18 -13.31 2.85 -12.39
C ARG A 18 -14.77 3.16 -12.74
N ILE A 19 -15.68 2.22 -12.53
CA ILE A 19 -17.13 2.43 -12.73
C ILE A 19 -17.68 3.36 -11.64
N CYS A 20 -17.37 3.09 -10.37
CA CYS A 20 -17.89 3.84 -9.24
C CYS A 20 -17.26 5.24 -9.12
N LEU A 21 -16.00 5.39 -9.52
CA LEU A 21 -15.22 6.63 -9.37
C LEU A 21 -14.55 7.02 -10.70
N PRO A 22 -15.33 7.39 -11.74
CA PRO A 22 -14.81 7.61 -13.08
C PRO A 22 -13.90 8.84 -13.20
N ALA A 23 -13.99 9.79 -12.26
CA ALA A 23 -13.11 10.96 -12.21
C ALA A 23 -11.73 10.66 -11.60
N VAL A 24 -11.55 9.47 -10.99
CA VAL A 24 -10.30 9.05 -10.36
C VAL A 24 -9.49 8.20 -11.32
N GLN A 25 -8.21 8.53 -11.48
CA GLN A 25 -7.29 7.73 -12.29
C GLN A 25 -6.71 6.59 -11.44
N PHE A 26 -7.14 5.37 -11.74
CA PHE A 26 -6.61 4.16 -11.12
C PHE A 26 -5.59 3.46 -12.01
N HIS A 27 -4.45 3.09 -11.42
CA HIS A 27 -3.40 2.33 -12.06
C HIS A 27 -3.24 0.96 -11.41
N GLU A 28 -3.28 -0.09 -12.21
CA GLU A 28 -2.95 -1.43 -11.74
C GLU A 28 -1.45 -1.56 -11.56
N ILE A 29 -1.01 -2.13 -10.44
CA ILE A 29 0.39 -2.43 -10.17
C ILE A 29 0.53 -3.93 -9.99
N THR A 30 1.39 -4.54 -10.79
CA THR A 30 1.68 -5.98 -10.76
C THR A 30 3.08 -6.30 -10.26
N SER A 31 3.94 -5.30 -10.14
CA SER A 31 5.31 -5.43 -9.65
C SER A 31 5.71 -4.26 -8.76
N ASP A 32 6.54 -4.57 -7.77
CA ASP A 32 7.26 -3.65 -6.89
C ASP A 32 8.18 -2.66 -7.60
N LYS A 33 8.53 -2.93 -8.87
CA LYS A 33 9.39 -2.08 -9.70
C LYS A 33 8.64 -1.06 -10.54
N ASP A 34 7.31 -1.05 -10.50
CA ASP A 34 6.51 -0.09 -11.27
C ASP A 34 6.75 1.33 -10.77
N ASP A 35 7.19 2.23 -11.65
CA ASP A 35 7.45 3.63 -11.31
C ASP A 35 6.19 4.40 -10.91
N LYS A 36 5.00 3.92 -11.28
CA LYS A 36 3.72 4.46 -10.80
C LYS A 36 3.54 4.24 -9.31
N LEU A 37 4.07 3.15 -8.76
CA LEU A 37 4.02 2.87 -7.33
C LEU A 37 4.78 3.95 -6.54
N LYS A 38 5.95 4.37 -7.02
CA LYS A 38 6.78 5.42 -6.38
C LYS A 38 6.12 6.80 -6.38
N SER A 39 5.26 7.06 -7.36
CA SER A 39 4.58 8.33 -7.54
C SER A 39 3.14 8.36 -7.01
N SER A 40 2.67 7.24 -6.45
CA SER A 40 1.32 7.11 -5.93
C SER A 40 1.13 7.90 -4.65
N GLU A 41 0.01 8.61 -4.54
CA GLU A 41 -0.37 9.29 -3.30
C GLU A 41 -1.28 8.41 -2.45
N ILE A 42 -2.08 7.56 -3.12
CA ILE A 42 -3.00 6.62 -2.49
C ILE A 42 -2.71 5.23 -3.06
N ILE A 43 -2.63 4.23 -2.19
CA ILE A 43 -2.49 2.83 -2.58
C ILE A 43 -3.66 2.04 -2.01
N ILE A 44 -4.41 1.36 -2.87
CA ILE A 44 -5.37 0.32 -2.48
C ILE A 44 -4.65 -1.01 -2.64
N ALA A 45 -4.47 -1.76 -1.54
CA ALA A 45 -3.68 -2.99 -1.60
C ALA A 45 -4.15 -4.10 -0.67
N ASP A 46 -3.82 -5.33 -1.07
CA ASP A 46 -3.81 -6.46 -0.15
C ASP A 46 -2.55 -6.34 0.74
N PHE A 47 -2.68 -6.51 2.06
CA PHE A 47 -1.56 -6.27 2.99
C PHE A 47 -0.36 -7.22 2.78
N ASP A 48 -0.60 -8.43 2.27
CA ASP A 48 0.46 -9.38 1.89
C ASP A 48 1.28 -8.90 0.69
N LEU A 49 0.67 -8.14 -0.22
CA LEU A 49 1.34 -7.54 -1.39
C LEU A 49 2.00 -6.21 -1.08
N LEU A 50 1.45 -5.46 -0.13
CA LEU A 50 2.00 -4.17 0.27
C LEU A 50 3.34 -4.32 1.01
N THR A 51 3.44 -5.34 1.87
CA THR A 51 4.59 -5.54 2.77
C THR A 51 5.95 -5.52 2.05
N PRO A 52 6.16 -6.25 0.95
CA PRO A 52 7.42 -6.22 0.20
C PRO A 52 7.76 -4.85 -0.39
N VAL A 53 6.78 -3.98 -0.63
CA VAL A 53 6.95 -2.74 -1.40
C VAL A 53 6.92 -1.47 -0.55
N LEU A 54 6.72 -1.59 0.77
CA LEU A 54 6.67 -0.47 1.72
C LEU A 54 7.91 0.45 1.67
N HIS A 55 9.07 -0.11 1.35
CA HIS A 55 10.32 0.65 1.25
C HIS A 55 10.39 1.51 -0.03
N ASN A 56 9.51 1.28 -1.01
CA ASN A 56 9.55 1.87 -2.35
C ASN A 56 8.31 2.75 -2.66
N ILE A 57 7.66 3.30 -1.64
CA ILE A 57 6.45 4.15 -1.76
C ILE A 57 6.63 5.54 -1.13
N PRO A 58 7.65 6.33 -1.55
CA PRO A 58 8.07 7.54 -0.86
C PRO A 58 7.05 8.70 -0.89
N LYS A 59 6.08 8.67 -1.82
CA LYS A 59 5.06 9.71 -1.96
C LYS A 59 3.68 9.31 -1.44
N THR A 60 3.54 8.09 -0.94
CA THR A 60 2.27 7.58 -0.46
C THR A 60 1.85 8.27 0.84
N LYS A 61 0.66 8.86 0.81
CA LYS A 61 0.03 9.55 1.94
C LYS A 61 -1.00 8.66 2.62
N TRP A 62 -1.64 7.78 1.87
CA TRP A 62 -2.69 6.89 2.37
C TRP A 62 -2.59 5.49 1.77
N VAL A 63 -2.83 4.49 2.62
CA VAL A 63 -2.97 3.10 2.21
C VAL A 63 -4.33 2.59 2.66
N GLN A 64 -5.10 2.04 1.72
CA GLN A 64 -6.35 1.35 1.99
C GLN A 64 -6.14 -0.15 1.81
N GLY A 65 -6.26 -0.88 2.91
CA GLY A 65 -6.32 -2.34 2.88
C GLY A 65 -7.63 -2.85 2.28
N THR A 66 -7.56 -3.91 1.47
CA THR A 66 -8.75 -4.61 0.92
C THR A 66 -9.38 -5.60 1.91
N TRP A 67 -8.65 -5.97 2.97
CA TRP A 67 -9.11 -6.92 3.99
C TRP A 67 -8.91 -6.34 5.40
N ALA A 68 -9.73 -6.77 6.36
CA ALA A 68 -9.70 -6.29 7.74
C ALA A 68 -8.47 -6.75 8.57
N GLY A 69 -7.60 -7.60 8.02
CA GLY A 69 -6.43 -8.14 8.72
C GLY A 69 -5.16 -7.32 8.50
N VAL A 70 -4.84 -6.41 9.42
CA VAL A 70 -3.57 -5.64 9.45
C VAL A 70 -2.44 -6.36 10.21
N ASP A 71 -2.69 -7.53 10.80
CA ASP A 71 -1.76 -8.23 11.70
C ASP A 71 -0.39 -8.51 11.07
N LYS A 72 -0.36 -8.70 9.74
CA LYS A 72 0.90 -8.87 8.99
C LYS A 72 1.70 -7.58 8.86
N LEU A 73 1.02 -6.42 8.84
CA LEU A 73 1.65 -5.09 8.70
C LEU A 73 2.24 -4.59 10.04
N THR A 74 1.59 -4.90 11.16
CA THR A 74 2.04 -4.52 12.51
C THR A 74 3.34 -5.22 12.93
N GLN A 75 3.63 -6.39 12.38
CA GLN A 75 4.91 -7.08 12.61
C GLN A 75 6.11 -6.30 12.01
N TYR A 76 5.91 -5.62 10.86
CA TYR A 76 6.98 -4.84 10.22
C TYR A 76 7.23 -3.49 10.89
N THR A 77 6.21 -2.88 11.50
CA THR A 77 6.36 -1.61 12.22
C THR A 77 7.02 -1.77 13.59
N LYS A 78 6.82 -2.91 14.28
CA LYS A 78 7.50 -3.19 15.56
C LYS A 78 9.02 -3.30 15.45
N ASN A 79 9.55 -3.84 14.35
CA ASN A 79 11.00 -3.99 14.17
C ASN A 79 11.76 -2.67 13.94
N LYS A 80 11.06 -1.54 13.70
CA LYS A 80 11.71 -0.24 13.52
C LYS A 80 11.80 0.59 14.82
N MET A 81 11.14 0.17 15.90
CA MET A 81 11.09 0.89 17.18
C MET A 81 11.74 0.12 18.36
N GLY A 82 12.27 -1.08 18.13
CA GLY A 82 12.74 -1.99 19.18
C GLY A 82 14.24 -1.99 19.50
N SER A 83 15.06 -1.12 18.91
CA SER A 83 16.53 -1.13 19.13
C SER A 83 17.06 0.20 19.70
N GLY A 84 16.31 0.82 20.61
CA GLY A 84 16.68 2.12 21.20
C GLY A 84 16.41 2.32 22.70
N TYR A 85 15.77 1.38 23.39
CA TYR A 85 15.42 1.57 24.80
C TYR A 85 15.68 0.30 25.63
N LEU A 86 16.95 0.02 25.92
CA LEU A 86 17.35 -0.71 27.13
C LEU A 86 18.65 -0.11 27.64
N GLY A 87 18.52 0.95 28.43
CA GLY A 87 19.60 1.59 29.17
C GLY A 87 18.99 2.46 30.26
N GLY A 88 18.78 1.88 31.43
CA GLY A 88 18.30 2.62 32.60
C GLY A 88 17.50 1.77 33.58
N SER A 89 18.21 1.00 34.40
CA SER A 89 17.92 0.76 35.83
C SER A 89 19.19 0.20 36.46
#